data_AF-A0A482PN01-F1
#
_entry.id   AF-A0A482PN01-F1
#
_cell.length_a   1.000
_cell.length_b   1.000
_cell.length_c   1.000
_cell.angle_alpha   90.00
_cell.angle_beta   90.00
_cell.angle_gamma   90.00
#
_symmetry.space_group_name_H-M   'P 1'
#
loop_
_entity.id
_entity.type
_entity.pdbx_description
1 polymer ?
#
loop_
_entity_poly.entity_id
_entity_poly.type
_entity_poly.pdbx_seq_one_letter_code
_entity_poly.pdbx_strand_id
1 'polypeptide(L)'
;MSDVSSFWDADAMHADWGITAGALASGNDLQTAVIISLFTDRLARADDDYEGTDRRGWWGDSGEAQAMGSRLWLLRREKLTTRVAVRAEEYALEALAWLKSDGVVGDIQVEAQIIWPARLNLIVRLSSPDGDGQQEIKFYWVWEQLKNAV
;
A
#
# COMPACT_ATOMS: atom_id res chain seq x y z
N MET A 1 -10.04 5.32 21.24
CA MET A 1 -11.22 4.85 20.47
C MET A 1 -10.64 4.06 19.33
N SER A 2 -10.96 2.77 19.21
CA SER A 2 -10.44 1.91 18.14
C SER A 2 -11.14 2.21 16.82
N ASP A 3 -10.42 2.20 15.72
CA ASP A 3 -10.96 2.51 14.39
C ASP A 3 -11.65 1.27 13.78
N VAL A 4 -12.28 1.43 12.61
CA VAL A 4 -12.85 0.34 11.82
C VAL A 4 -11.72 -0.51 11.22
N SER A 5 -11.86 -1.82 11.37
CA SER A 5 -10.89 -2.80 10.86
C SER A 5 -11.08 -3.02 9.37
N SER A 6 -10.01 -2.82 8.60
CA SER A 6 -9.98 -3.06 7.15
C SER A 6 -9.10 -4.26 6.81
N PHE A 7 -9.52 -5.03 5.82
CA PHE A 7 -8.71 -6.09 5.23
C PHE A 7 -8.50 -5.84 3.74
N TRP A 8 -7.45 -6.43 3.18
CA TRP A 8 -7.13 -6.34 1.76
C TRP A 8 -7.53 -7.62 1.05
N ASP A 9 -8.42 -7.52 0.07
CA ASP A 9 -8.72 -8.60 -0.88
C ASP A 9 -7.72 -8.52 -2.04
N ALA A 10 -6.77 -9.45 -2.05
CA ALA A 10 -5.73 -9.50 -3.07
C ALA A 10 -6.23 -9.93 -4.45
N ASP A 11 -7.32 -10.71 -4.51
CA ASP A 11 -7.87 -11.22 -5.76
C ASP A 11 -8.73 -10.15 -6.44
N ALA A 12 -9.54 -9.44 -5.65
CA ALA A 12 -10.38 -8.36 -6.15
C ALA A 12 -9.69 -6.98 -6.13
N MET A 13 -8.44 -6.91 -5.65
CA MET A 13 -7.61 -5.70 -5.59
C MET A 13 -8.28 -4.49 -4.93
N HIS A 14 -8.97 -4.71 -3.81
CA HIS A 14 -9.59 -3.64 -3.03
C HIS A 14 -9.52 -3.92 -1.53
N ALA A 15 -9.66 -2.85 -0.74
CA ALA A 15 -9.86 -2.96 0.70
C ALA A 15 -11.35 -3.00 1.01
N ASP A 16 -11.74 -3.78 2.01
CA ASP A 16 -13.11 -3.80 2.53
C ASP A 16 -13.10 -3.81 4.07
N TRP A 17 -14.23 -3.44 4.66
CA TRP A 17 -14.45 -3.41 6.11
C TRP A 17 -14.80 -4.79 6.67
N GLY A 18 -14.28 -5.12 7.85
CA GLY A 18 -14.70 -6.31 8.59
C GLY A 18 -16.10 -6.14 9.18
N ILE A 19 -16.90 -7.21 9.22
CA ILE A 19 -18.20 -7.25 9.90
C ILE A 19 -18.15 -8.27 11.04
N THR A 20 -18.59 -7.89 12.24
CA THR A 20 -18.69 -8.77 13.40
C THR A 20 -20.02 -8.59 14.12
N ALA A 21 -20.74 -9.69 14.36
CA ALA A 21 -22.00 -9.71 15.11
C ALA A 21 -23.04 -8.62 14.72
N GLY A 22 -23.12 -8.27 13.42
CA GLY A 22 -24.05 -7.24 12.93
C GLY A 22 -23.57 -5.78 13.08
N ALA A 23 -22.31 -5.57 13.46
CA ALA A 23 -21.63 -4.27 13.49
C ALA A 23 -20.35 -4.32 12.64
N LEU A 24 -19.74 -3.15 12.41
CA LEU A 24 -18.39 -3.08 11.84
C LEU A 24 -17.37 -3.59 12.86
N ALA A 25 -16.42 -4.39 12.38
CA ALA A 25 -15.29 -4.83 13.18
C ALA A 25 -14.42 -3.62 13.53
N SER A 26 -13.95 -3.56 14.76
CA SER A 26 -13.06 -2.49 15.25
C SER A 26 -11.70 -3.05 15.66
N GLY A 27 -10.65 -2.24 15.55
CA GLY A 27 -9.28 -2.61 15.87
C GLY A 27 -8.43 -2.93 14.65
N ASN A 28 -7.21 -3.43 14.88
CA ASN A 28 -6.14 -3.52 13.86
C ASN A 28 -5.85 -2.17 13.19
N ASP A 29 -5.92 -1.09 13.97
CA ASP A 29 -5.79 0.29 13.50
C ASP A 29 -4.52 0.51 12.67
N LEU A 30 -3.39 -0.10 13.07
CA LEU A 30 -2.13 -0.03 12.31
C LEU A 30 -2.24 -0.71 10.94
N GLN A 31 -2.90 -1.86 10.85
CA GLN A 31 -3.11 -2.54 9.56
C GLN A 31 -4.02 -1.70 8.66
N THR A 32 -5.11 -1.15 9.20
CA THR A 32 -6.00 -0.24 8.47
C THR A 32 -5.22 0.97 7.95
N ALA A 33 -4.41 1.61 8.80
CA ALA A 33 -3.59 2.75 8.43
C ALA A 33 -2.59 2.41 7.30
N VAL A 34 -1.96 1.24 7.36
CA VAL A 34 -1.05 0.75 6.31
C VAL A 34 -1.79 0.51 5.00
N ILE A 35 -2.96 -0.13 5.04
CA ILE A 35 -3.80 -0.36 3.85
C ILE A 35 -4.20 0.97 3.20
N ILE A 36 -4.70 1.93 3.99
CA ILE A 36 -5.08 3.26 3.49
C ILE A 36 -3.87 3.96 2.88
N SER A 37 -2.72 3.92 3.56
CA SER A 37 -1.49 4.56 3.08
C SER A 37 -1.01 3.94 1.77
N LEU A 38 -1.08 2.62 1.59
CA LEU A 38 -0.55 1.97 0.39
C LEU A 38 -1.53 2.01 -0.78
N PHE A 39 -2.83 1.88 -0.54
CA PHE A 39 -3.81 1.63 -1.61
C PHE A 39 -4.78 2.79 -1.86
N THR A 40 -4.62 3.91 -1.16
CA THR A 40 -5.16 5.19 -1.63
C THR A 40 -4.30 5.70 -2.77
N ASP A 41 -4.91 6.18 -3.85
CA ASP A 41 -4.16 6.72 -4.99
C ASP A 41 -3.60 8.11 -4.66
N ARG A 42 -2.28 8.21 -4.54
CA ARG A 42 -1.58 9.50 -4.46
C ARG A 42 -1.44 10.10 -5.86
N LEU A 43 -1.52 11.42 -5.95
CA LEU A 43 -1.32 12.17 -7.19
C LEU A 43 0.06 11.84 -7.80
N ALA A 44 0.09 11.46 -9.07
CA ALA A 44 1.35 11.26 -9.81
C ALA A 44 2.17 12.56 -9.85
N ARG A 45 3.49 12.49 -9.65
CA ARG A 45 4.40 13.64 -9.76
C ARG A 45 4.59 14.05 -11.22
N ALA A 46 5.23 15.20 -11.43
CA ALA A 46 5.49 15.71 -12.77
C ALA A 46 6.49 14.87 -13.58
N ASP A 47 7.35 14.13 -12.87
CA ASP A 47 8.37 13.23 -13.42
C ASP A 47 7.93 11.75 -13.49
N ASP A 48 6.73 11.44 -13.01
CA ASP A 48 6.16 10.10 -13.14
C ASP A 48 5.57 9.88 -14.54
N ASP A 49 5.73 8.67 -15.05
CA ASP A 49 5.08 8.22 -16.28
C ASP A 49 3.68 7.72 -15.92
N TYR A 50 2.64 8.41 -16.41
CA TYR A 50 1.25 8.03 -16.23
C TYR A 50 0.51 8.07 -17.57
N GLU A 51 -0.42 7.13 -17.76
CA GLU A 51 -1.17 7.02 -19.00
C GLU A 51 -2.29 8.08 -19.07
N GLY A 52 -2.34 8.83 -20.17
CA GLY A 52 -3.44 9.75 -20.48
C GLY A 52 -3.35 11.10 -19.75
N THR A 53 -4.49 11.63 -19.32
CA THR A 53 -4.60 12.95 -18.66
C THR A 53 -4.92 12.85 -17.17
N ASP A 54 -5.20 11.64 -16.66
CA ASP A 54 -5.61 11.42 -15.28
C ASP A 54 -4.39 11.06 -14.42
N ARG A 55 -4.03 11.98 -13.52
CA ARG A 55 -2.95 11.81 -12.52
C ARG A 55 -3.44 11.17 -11.23
N ARG A 56 -4.72 10.78 -11.18
CA ARG A 56 -5.45 10.32 -10.00
C ARG A 56 -5.31 11.29 -8.82
N GLY A 57 -5.23 10.77 -7.61
CA GLY A 57 -5.10 11.54 -6.38
C GLY A 57 -6.30 11.37 -5.45
N TRP A 58 -6.09 11.71 -4.19
CA TRP A 58 -7.12 11.72 -3.18
C TRP A 58 -7.58 13.15 -2.92
N TRP A 59 -8.90 13.37 -2.93
CA TRP A 59 -9.48 14.71 -2.73
C TRP A 59 -9.08 15.32 -1.37
N GLY A 60 -8.84 14.47 -0.36
CA GLY A 60 -8.42 14.85 0.98
C GLY A 60 -7.02 15.47 1.06
N ASP A 61 -6.20 15.34 0.02
CA ASP A 61 -4.86 15.96 -0.02
C ASP A 61 -4.90 17.46 -0.31
N SER A 62 -6.08 17.99 -0.68
CA SER A 62 -6.22 19.39 -1.11
C SER A 62 -5.99 20.36 0.06
N GLY A 63 -4.81 20.97 0.11
CA GLY A 63 -4.44 21.92 1.17
C GLY A 63 -3.71 21.28 2.35
N GLU A 64 -3.46 19.98 2.29
CA GLU A 64 -2.68 19.26 3.30
C GLU A 64 -1.18 19.34 3.01
N ALA A 65 -0.38 19.35 4.08
CA ALA A 65 1.08 19.38 3.96
C ALA A 65 1.66 18.04 3.48
N GLN A 66 0.94 16.94 3.72
CA GLN A 66 1.34 15.59 3.37
C GLN A 66 0.21 14.89 2.64
N ALA A 67 0.53 14.34 1.47
CA ALA A 67 -0.41 13.56 0.69
C ALA A 67 -0.57 12.15 1.27
N MET A 68 -1.79 11.65 1.35
CA MET A 68 -2.08 10.26 1.67
C MET A 68 -1.84 9.36 0.44
N GLY A 69 -1.80 8.05 0.67
CA GLY A 69 -1.76 7.10 -0.43
C GLY A 69 -0.36 6.86 -1.00
N SER A 70 -0.31 6.07 -2.06
CA SER A 70 0.92 5.74 -2.77
C SER A 70 0.77 5.88 -4.28
N ARG A 71 1.90 5.82 -4.97
CA ARG A 71 1.98 5.78 -6.44
C ARG A 71 2.12 4.34 -6.98
N LEU A 72 1.83 3.32 -6.16
CA LEU A 72 1.89 1.91 -6.56
C LEU A 72 0.97 1.61 -7.75
N TRP A 73 -0.10 2.37 -7.92
CA TRP A 73 -1.01 2.24 -9.05
C TRP A 73 -0.36 2.51 -10.41
N LEU A 74 0.72 3.31 -10.47
CA LEU A 74 1.51 3.54 -11.69
C LEU A 74 2.14 2.24 -12.19
N LEU A 75 2.41 1.30 -11.28
CA LEU A 75 3.08 0.07 -11.62
C LEU A 75 2.12 -0.95 -12.26
N ARG A 76 0.78 -0.84 -12.13
CA ARG A 76 -0.20 -1.89 -12.44
C ARG A 76 -0.13 -2.49 -13.87
N ARG A 77 0.56 -1.84 -14.82
CA ARG A 77 0.72 -2.30 -16.22
C ARG A 77 2.17 -2.41 -16.68
N GLU A 78 3.12 -2.22 -15.77
CA GLU A 78 4.53 -2.29 -16.12
C GLU A 78 5.04 -3.72 -16.20
N LYS A 79 6.13 -3.92 -16.96
CA LYS A 79 6.80 -5.23 -16.98
C LYS A 79 7.44 -5.50 -15.62
N LEU A 80 7.18 -6.67 -15.05
CA LEU A 80 7.79 -7.11 -13.81
C LEU A 80 9.31 -7.22 -13.97
N THR A 81 10.01 -6.23 -13.42
CA THR A 81 11.47 -6.08 -13.50
C THR A 81 11.99 -5.65 -12.15
N THR A 82 13.28 -5.84 -11.89
CA THR A 82 13.92 -5.37 -10.64
C THR A 82 13.73 -3.87 -10.42
N ARG A 83 13.72 -3.07 -11.50
CA ARG A 83 13.45 -1.62 -11.41
C ARG A 83 12.02 -1.30 -10.95
N VAL A 84 11.03 -2.11 -11.32
CA VAL A 84 9.66 -1.99 -10.81
C VAL A 84 9.59 -2.37 -9.33
N ALA A 85 10.30 -3.42 -8.91
CA ALA A 85 10.36 -3.81 -7.50
C ALA A 85 10.96 -2.69 -6.63
N VAL A 86 12.09 -2.11 -7.04
CA VAL A 86 12.71 -0.98 -6.32
C VAL A 86 11.76 0.23 -6.23
N ARG A 87 11.08 0.59 -7.32
CA ARG A 87 10.08 1.68 -7.26
C ARG A 87 8.88 1.34 -6.37
N ALA A 88 8.48 0.07 -6.30
CA ALA A 88 7.42 -0.36 -5.38
C ALA A 88 7.84 -0.14 -3.92
N GLU A 89 9.09 -0.46 -3.57
CA GLU A 89 9.64 -0.17 -2.24
C GLU A 89 9.67 1.34 -1.95
N GLU A 90 10.18 2.14 -2.89
CA GLU A 90 10.25 3.60 -2.76
C GLU A 90 8.86 4.23 -2.55
N TYR A 91 7.88 3.87 -3.38
CA TYR A 91 6.51 4.39 -3.28
C TYR A 91 5.82 3.97 -2.00
N ALA A 92 6.04 2.74 -1.54
CA ALA A 92 5.48 2.24 -0.29
C ALA A 92 6.13 2.89 0.94
N LEU A 93 7.46 3.08 0.93
CA LEU A 93 8.17 3.76 2.02
C LEU A 93 7.73 5.23 2.13
N GLU A 94 7.59 5.93 0.99
CA GLU A 94 7.10 7.30 0.95
C GLU A 94 5.65 7.42 1.44
N ALA A 95 4.82 6.42 1.15
CA ALA A 95 3.44 6.35 1.61
C ALA A 95 3.33 6.13 3.12
N LEU A 96 4.22 5.32 3.69
CA LEU A 96 4.20 4.95 5.10
C LEU A 96 4.99 5.89 6.01
N ALA A 97 5.81 6.79 5.45
CA ALA A 97 6.71 7.66 6.21
C ALA A 97 6.02 8.46 7.33
N TRP A 98 4.74 8.82 7.15
CA TRP A 98 3.98 9.56 8.16
C TRP A 98 3.81 8.77 9.48
N LEU A 99 3.70 7.44 9.41
CA LEU A 99 3.59 6.60 10.60
C LEU A 99 4.81 6.77 11.53
N LYS A 100 5.98 7.02 10.94
CA LYS A 100 7.20 7.28 11.70
C LYS A 100 7.28 8.74 12.16
N SER A 101 6.91 9.70 11.32
CA SER A 101 6.93 11.13 11.73
C SER A 101 5.99 11.41 12.90
N ASP A 102 4.85 10.72 12.94
CA ASP A 102 3.81 10.90 13.95
C ASP A 102 4.03 10.02 15.18
N GLY A 103 5.11 9.21 15.19
CA GLY A 103 5.49 8.35 16.31
C GLY A 103 4.61 7.12 16.49
N VAL A 104 3.82 6.73 15.48
CA VAL A 104 2.99 5.52 15.47
C VAL A 104 3.87 4.26 15.43
N VAL A 105 5.00 4.32 14.73
CA VAL A 105 5.99 3.23 14.62
C VAL A 105 7.40 3.76 14.84
N GLY A 106 8.31 2.92 15.36
CA GLY A 106 9.71 3.28 15.58
C GLY A 106 10.54 3.25 14.29
N ASP A 107 10.27 2.27 13.43
CA ASP A 107 10.95 2.08 12.15
C ASP A 107 10.06 1.37 11.12
N ILE A 108 10.38 1.60 9.85
CA ILE A 108 9.65 1.05 8.71
C ILE A 108 10.67 0.44 7.74
N GLN A 109 10.48 -0.83 7.41
CA GLN A 109 11.23 -1.52 6.38
C GLN A 109 10.28 -2.06 5.34
N VAL A 110 10.60 -1.80 4.07
CA VAL A 110 9.83 -2.28 2.93
C VAL A 110 10.74 -3.08 2.01
N GLU A 111 10.26 -4.25 1.58
CA GLU A 111 10.99 -5.13 0.68
C GLU A 111 10.03 -5.66 -0.40
N ALA A 112 10.43 -5.56 -1.66
CA ALA A 112 9.70 -6.08 -2.80
C ALA A 112 10.41 -7.30 -3.38
N GLN A 113 9.72 -8.43 -3.39
CA GLN A 113 10.23 -9.70 -3.91
C GLN A 113 9.50 -10.12 -5.17
N ILE A 114 10.24 -10.32 -6.26
CA ILE A 114 9.71 -10.91 -7.49
C ILE A 114 9.70 -12.43 -7.34
N ILE A 115 8.50 -12.99 -7.31
CA ILE A 115 8.26 -14.43 -7.30
C ILE A 115 7.89 -14.87 -8.72
N TRP A 116 8.73 -15.74 -9.28
CA TRP A 116 8.50 -16.30 -10.61
C TRP A 116 7.20 -17.13 -10.65
N PRO A 117 6.40 -17.08 -11.73
CA PRO A 117 6.65 -16.38 -13.00
C PRO A 117 6.15 -14.94 -13.07
N ALA A 118 5.25 -14.49 -12.20
CA ALA A 118 4.52 -13.24 -12.39
C ALA A 118 3.91 -12.66 -11.09
N ARG A 119 4.60 -12.74 -9.96
CA ARG A 119 4.10 -12.19 -8.69
C ARG A 119 5.10 -11.21 -8.09
N LEU A 120 4.62 -10.06 -7.62
CA LEU A 120 5.39 -9.14 -6.80
C LEU A 120 4.81 -9.20 -5.38
N ASN A 121 5.65 -9.57 -4.42
CA ASN A 121 5.30 -9.49 -3.01
C ASN A 121 5.85 -8.18 -2.45
N LEU A 122 5.02 -7.44 -1.74
CA LEU A 122 5.45 -6.27 -0.97
C LEU A 122 5.37 -6.62 0.51
N ILE A 123 6.52 -6.66 1.17
CA ILE A 123 6.65 -7.00 2.58
C ILE A 123 6.93 -5.72 3.34
N VAL A 124 6.06 -5.38 4.29
CA VAL A 124 6.19 -4.20 5.14
C VAL A 124 6.42 -4.68 6.57
N ARG A 125 7.55 -4.31 7.17
CA ARG A 125 7.87 -4.59 8.58
C ARG A 125 7.88 -3.29 9.35
N LEU A 126 7.12 -3.27 10.44
CA LEU A 126 6.94 -2.11 11.31
C LEU A 126 7.42 -2.49 12.70
N SER A 127 8.26 -1.67 13.31
CA SER A 127 8.65 -1.85 14.71
C SER A 127 7.84 -0.96 15.64
N SER A 128 7.59 -1.45 16.84
CA SER A 128 6.97 -0.65 17.90
C SER A 128 7.86 0.54 18.26
N PRO A 129 7.29 1.74 18.54
CA PRO A 129 8.04 2.89 19.02
C PRO A 129 8.86 2.59 20.29
N ASP A 130 8.32 1.72 21.15
CA ASP A 130 8.91 1.36 22.45
C ASP A 130 9.94 0.21 22.36
N GLY A 131 10.19 -0.32 21.15
CA GLY A 131 11.20 -1.35 20.88
C GLY A 131 10.81 -2.80 21.26
N ASP A 132 9.67 -3.01 21.91
CA ASP A 132 9.28 -4.31 22.48
C ASP A 132 8.43 -5.21 21.55
N GLY A 133 8.41 -4.90 20.25
CA GLY A 133 7.64 -5.69 19.26
C GLY A 133 7.89 -5.31 17.80
N GLN A 134 7.74 -6.29 16.91
CA GLN A 134 7.72 -6.10 15.46
C GLN A 134 6.42 -6.69 14.88
N GLN A 135 5.78 -5.94 13.99
CA GLN A 135 4.64 -6.41 13.21
C GLN A 135 5.04 -6.49 11.74
N GLU A 136 4.80 -7.64 11.13
CA GLU A 136 5.06 -7.88 9.71
C GLU A 136 3.72 -7.99 8.97
N ILE A 137 3.54 -7.15 7.95
CA ILE A 137 2.36 -7.13 7.09
C ILE A 137 2.83 -7.46 5.67
N LYS A 138 2.18 -8.44 5.03
CA LYS A 138 2.52 -8.88 3.67
C LYS A 138 1.37 -8.60 2.73
N PHE A 139 1.68 -7.93 1.63
CA PHE A 139 0.75 -7.74 0.52
C PHE A 139 1.24 -8.53 -0.70
N TYR A 140 0.30 -9.18 -1.37
CA TYR A 140 0.57 -10.02 -2.52
C TYR A 140 -0.10 -9.42 -3.75
N TRP A 141 0.68 -9.18 -4.81
CA TRP A 141 0.14 -8.81 -6.11
C TRP A 141 0.38 -9.91 -7.14
N VAL A 142 -0.71 -10.51 -7.60
CA VAL A 142 -0.68 -11.38 -8.77
C VAL A 142 -0.73 -10.48 -10.00
N TRP A 143 0.34 -10.48 -10.79
CA TRP A 143 0.26 -9.89 -12.11
C TRP A 143 -0.49 -10.88 -12.99
N GLU A 144 -1.64 -10.47 -13.52
CA GLU A 144 -2.32 -11.27 -14.52
C GLU A 144 -1.32 -11.55 -15.65
N GLN A 145 -0.96 -12.83 -15.81
CA GLN A 145 -0.73 -13.30 -17.16
C GLN A 145 -2.08 -13.20 -17.85
N LEU A 146 -2.31 -12.11 -18.60
CA LEU A 146 -3.16 -12.17 -19.77
C LEU A 146 -2.51 -13.18 -20.74
N LYS A 147 -2.67 -14.47 -20.42
CA LYS A 147 -2.64 -15.53 -21.40
C LYS A 147 -3.90 -15.36 -22.21
N ASN A 148 -3.77 -14.63 -23.32
CA ASN A 148 -4.74 -14.72 -24.40
C ASN A 148 -4.97 -16.20 -24.76
N ALA A 149 -6.23 -16.48 -25.14
CA ALA A 149 -6.76 -17.64 -25.84
C ALA A 149 -7.06 -18.90 -25.00
N VAL A 150 -8.36 -19.16 -24.76
CA VAL A 150 -9.23 -19.87 -25.73
C VAL A 150 -10.55 -19.11 -25.87
#